data_AF-A0A3D4CSM4-F1
#
_entry.id   AF-A0A3D4CSM4-F1
#
_cell.length_a   1.000
_cell.length_b   1.000
_cell.length_c   1.000
_cell.angle_alpha   90.00
_cell.angle_beta   90.00
_cell.angle_gamma   90.00
#
_symmetry.space_group_name_H-M   'P 1'
#
loop_
_entity.id
_entity.type
_entity.pdbx_description
1 polymer ?
#
loop_
_entity_poly.entity_id
_entity_poly.type
_entity_poly.pdbx_seq_one_letter_code
_entity_poly.pdbx_strand_id
1 'polypeptide(L)'
;MSSCSEEQGPNPGSGEPSQTVPRPAPGPSKKGFKTDNPDHVISPFPPHNLIDISRNPKTGEPFQKGDFARDPSTGGIFEIP
;
A
#
# COMPACT_ATOMS: atom_id res chain seq x y z
N MET A 1 1.03 -22.52 -47.01
CA MET A 1 0.47 -21.85 -45.81
C MET A 1 1.33 -20.64 -45.53
N SER A 2 0.71 -19.52 -45.19
CA SER A 2 1.04 -18.13 -45.56
C SER A 2 2.35 -17.51 -45.04
N SER A 3 2.89 -16.60 -45.87
CA SER A 3 3.66 -15.37 -45.55
C SER A 3 3.06 -14.59 -44.35
N CYS A 4 3.78 -13.74 -43.61
CA CYS A 4 4.54 -12.56 -44.08
C CYS A 4 5.71 -12.15 -43.16
N SER A 5 6.72 -11.63 -43.84
CA SER A 5 7.92 -10.96 -43.38
C SER A 5 7.70 -9.51 -42.91
N GLU A 6 8.81 -8.96 -42.36
CA GLU A 6 9.30 -7.58 -42.50
C GLU A 6 8.98 -6.54 -41.40
N GLU A 7 9.99 -6.40 -40.53
CA GLU A 7 10.68 -5.16 -40.13
C GLU A 7 10.19 -3.84 -40.75
N GLN A 8 9.95 -2.83 -39.90
CA GLN A 8 10.44 -1.45 -40.11
C GLN A 8 10.17 -0.57 -38.87
N GLY A 9 11.25 -0.07 -38.25
CA GLY A 9 11.19 1.23 -37.56
C GLY A 9 11.10 2.37 -38.60
N PRO A 10 10.90 3.66 -38.22
CA PRO A 10 11.42 4.32 -37.02
C PRO A 10 10.42 5.25 -36.26
N ASN A 11 10.81 5.68 -35.05
CA ASN A 11 10.25 6.83 -34.29
C ASN A 11 10.38 8.15 -35.12
N PRO A 12 9.65 9.28 -34.86
CA PRO A 12 9.33 9.81 -33.52
C PRO A 12 7.99 10.56 -33.33
N GLY A 13 7.58 10.72 -32.07
CA GLY A 13 6.84 11.91 -31.62
C GLY A 13 5.32 11.82 -31.61
N SER A 14 4.75 11.67 -30.42
CA SER A 14 3.80 12.63 -29.84
C SER A 14 3.32 12.04 -28.53
N GLY A 15 3.63 12.73 -27.43
CA GLY A 15 3.22 12.30 -26.11
C GLY A 15 1.70 12.39 -25.97
N GLU A 16 1.08 11.27 -25.65
CA GLU A 16 -0.18 11.24 -24.92
C GLU A 16 0.08 10.43 -23.64
N PRO A 17 -0.03 11.04 -22.44
CA PRO A 17 0.08 10.29 -21.22
C PRO A 17 -1.05 9.26 -21.21
N SER A 18 -0.68 7.99 -21.14
CA SER A 18 -1.58 6.86 -20.93
C SER A 18 -2.68 7.29 -19.98
N GLN A 19 -3.93 7.35 -20.48
CA GLN A 19 -5.10 7.77 -19.72
C GLN A 19 -5.16 6.92 -18.45
N THR A 20 -4.64 7.49 -17.37
CA THR A 20 -4.67 6.87 -16.05
C THR A 20 -6.11 6.99 -15.63
N VAL A 21 -6.85 5.90 -15.78
CA VAL A 21 -8.14 5.73 -15.11
C VAL A 21 -7.95 6.26 -13.69
N PRO A 22 -8.72 7.26 -13.23
CA PRO A 22 -8.56 7.78 -11.89
C PRO A 22 -8.73 6.59 -10.95
N ARG A 23 -7.63 6.19 -10.31
CA ARG A 23 -7.65 5.18 -9.26
C ARG A 23 -8.76 5.66 -8.30
N PRO A 24 -9.77 4.83 -8.00
CA PRO A 24 -10.80 5.24 -7.05
C PRO A 24 -10.08 5.80 -5.84
N ALA A 25 -10.48 7.00 -5.40
CA ALA A 25 -9.92 7.62 -4.22
C ALA A 25 -9.79 6.53 -3.15
N PRO A 26 -8.61 6.31 -2.55
CA PRO A 26 -8.47 5.25 -1.58
C PRO A 26 -9.58 5.44 -0.56
N GLY A 27 -10.50 4.48 -0.49
CA GLY A 27 -11.58 4.51 0.49
C GLY A 27 -10.97 4.70 1.89
N PRO A 28 -11.78 5.10 2.89
CA PRO A 28 -11.25 5.33 4.23
C PRO A 28 -10.41 4.14 4.68
N SER A 29 -9.14 4.39 4.97
CA SER A 29 -8.20 3.36 5.40
C SER A 29 -8.76 2.69 6.66
N LYS A 30 -8.70 1.36 6.74
CA LYS A 30 -9.07 0.67 7.98
C LYS A 30 -8.15 1.16 9.09
N LYS A 31 -8.71 1.45 10.26
CA LYS A 31 -7.97 1.87 11.45
C LYS A 31 -7.79 0.69 12.40
N GLY A 32 -6.60 0.55 12.98
CA GLY A 32 -6.36 -0.44 14.03
C GLY A 32 -7.15 -0.13 15.32
N PHE A 33 -7.17 -1.08 16.25
CA PHE A 33 -7.78 -0.89 17.56
C PHE A 33 -6.71 -0.62 18.62
N LYS A 34 -7.05 0.24 19.58
CA LYS A 34 -6.17 0.56 20.71
C LYS A 34 -6.08 -0.63 21.65
N THR A 35 -4.94 -0.76 22.31
CA THR A 35 -4.75 -1.67 23.44
C THR A 35 -4.38 -0.89 24.68
N ASP A 36 -4.35 -1.54 25.85
CA ASP A 36 -3.86 -0.94 27.09
C ASP A 36 -2.36 -0.58 27.01
N ASN A 37 -1.59 -1.28 26.18
CA ASN A 37 -0.18 -0.95 25.94
C ASN A 37 -0.08 0.10 24.81
N PRO A 38 0.44 1.31 25.07
CA PRO A 38 0.55 2.36 24.06
C PRO A 38 1.48 1.99 22.88
N ASP A 39 2.39 1.04 23.07
CA ASP A 39 3.30 0.55 22.04
C ASP A 39 2.69 -0.57 21.17
N HIS A 40 1.42 -0.91 21.39
CA HIS A 40 0.74 -1.97 20.63
C HIS A 40 -0.64 -1.56 20.14
N VAL A 41 -0.97 -2.05 18.95
CA VAL A 41 -2.29 -1.91 18.34
C VAL A 41 -2.77 -3.25 17.82
N ILE A 42 -4.08 -3.44 17.73
CA ILE A 42 -4.65 -4.63 17.11
C ILE A 42 -4.98 -4.33 15.66
N SER A 43 -4.51 -5.18 14.76
CA SER A 43 -4.82 -5.12 13.33
C SER A 43 -6.33 -5.19 13.08
N PRO A 44 -6.90 -4.36 12.19
CA PRO A 44 -8.32 -4.45 11.85
C PRO A 44 -8.64 -5.62 10.92
N PHE A 45 -7.63 -6.38 10.51
CA PHE A 45 -7.78 -7.55 9.67
C PHE A 45 -7.82 -8.82 10.54
N PRO A 46 -8.81 -9.71 10.35
CA PRO A 46 -8.78 -11.03 10.97
C PRO A 46 -7.47 -11.76 10.62
N PRO A 47 -6.84 -12.47 11.57
CA PRO A 47 -7.35 -12.86 12.89
C PRO A 47 -7.14 -11.83 14.02
N HIS A 48 -6.96 -10.54 13.71
CA HIS A 48 -6.75 -9.45 14.66
C HIS A 48 -5.43 -9.59 15.43
N ASN A 49 -4.33 -9.59 14.69
CA ASN A 49 -2.99 -9.70 15.27
C ASN A 49 -2.63 -8.47 16.10
N LEU A 50 -1.89 -8.69 17.18
CA LEU A 50 -1.24 -7.64 17.95
C LEU A 50 0.01 -7.18 17.19
N ILE A 51 0.11 -5.88 16.91
CA ILE A 51 1.18 -5.26 16.15
C ILE A 51 1.96 -4.33 17.07
N ASP A 52 3.26 -4.54 17.17
CA ASP A 52 4.19 -3.62 17.83
C ASP A 52 4.36 -2.35 16.99
N ILE A 53 4.13 -1.21 17.63
CA ILE A 53 4.23 0.12 17.03
C ILE A 53 5.30 0.99 17.73
N SER A 54 6.13 0.39 18.58
CA SER A 54 7.24 1.08 19.26
C SER A 54 8.33 1.54 18.29
N ARG A 55 8.41 0.93 17.09
CA ARG A 55 9.40 1.27 16.08
C ARG A 55 8.91 1.07 14.66
N ASN A 56 8.87 2.15 13.91
CA ASN A 56 8.63 2.16 12.48
C ASN A 56 9.92 1.76 11.73
N PRO A 57 9.91 0.67 10.95
CA PRO A 57 11.10 0.21 10.24
C PRO A 57 11.56 1.18 9.14
N LYS A 58 10.71 2.11 8.69
CA LYS A 58 11.06 3.10 7.67
C LYS A 58 11.80 4.30 8.24
N THR A 59 11.42 4.76 9.44
CA THR A 59 11.94 6.01 10.04
C THR A 59 12.89 5.74 11.20
N GLY A 60 12.79 4.57 11.85
CA GLY A 60 13.52 4.25 13.08
C GLY A 60 12.83 4.74 14.36
N GLU A 61 11.84 5.63 14.24
CA GLU A 61 11.07 6.21 15.33
C GLU A 61 9.78 5.41 15.61
N PRO A 62 9.14 5.51 16.79
CA PRO A 62 7.83 4.91 17.03
C PRO A 62 6.77 5.39 16.03
N PHE A 63 5.79 4.54 15.72
CA PHE A 63 4.67 5.00 14.89
C PHE A 63 3.84 6.03 15.66
N GLN A 64 3.36 7.03 14.94
CA GLN A 64 2.46 8.05 15.45
C GLN A 64 1.03 7.80 14.99
N LYS A 65 0.07 8.40 15.68
CA LYS A 65 -1.33 8.38 15.28
C LYS A 65 -1.49 8.92 13.85
N GLY A 66 -2.22 8.20 13.01
CA GLY A 66 -2.37 8.54 11.59
C GLY A 66 -1.29 7.93 10.68
N ASP A 67 -0.22 7.33 11.24
CA ASP A 67 0.72 6.58 10.43
C ASP A 67 0.09 5.30 9.88
N PHE A 68 0.71 4.76 8.83
CA PHE A 68 0.31 3.50 8.22
C PHE A 68 1.26 2.37 8.60
N ALA A 69 0.71 1.37 9.29
CA ALA A 69 1.38 0.10 9.56
C ALA A 69 0.89 -1.00 8.62
N ARG A 70 1.72 -2.03 8.45
CA ARG A 70 1.37 -3.24 7.71
C ARG A 70 1.34 -4.41 8.68
N ASP A 71 0.24 -5.14 8.70
CA ASP A 71 0.17 -6.41 9.40
C ASP A 71 1.04 -7.44 8.63
N PRO A 72 2.07 -8.03 9.24
CA PRO A 72 2.97 -8.95 8.56
C PRO A 72 2.31 -10.29 8.20
N SER A 73 1.26 -10.70 8.93
CA SER A 73 0.57 -11.97 8.73
C SER A 73 -0.45 -11.89 7.60
N THR A 74 -1.16 -10.76 7.48
CA THR A 74 -2.20 -10.57 6.46
C THR A 74 -1.72 -9.74 5.26
N GLY A 75 -0.63 -9.00 5.42
CA GLY A 75 -0.17 -8.01 4.47
C GLY A 75 -1.04 -6.75 4.40
N GLY A 76 -2.12 -6.68 5.19
CA GLY A 76 -3.06 -5.57 5.19
C GLY A 76 -2.41 -4.30 5.75
N ILE A 77 -2.67 -3.17 5.10
CA ILE A 77 -2.22 -1.85 5.53
C ILE A 77 -3.36 -1.17 6.29
N PHE A 78 -3.06 -0.61 7.46
CA PHE A 78 -4.03 0.07 8.31
C PHE A 78 -3.42 1.30 8.98
N GLU A 79 -4.29 2.21 9.42
CA GLU A 79 -3.92 3.44 10.12
C GLU A 79 -3.82 3.21 11.64
N ILE A 80 -2.83 3.83 12.29
CA ILE A 80 -2.66 3.82 13.74
C ILE A 80 -3.73 4.71 14.43
N PRO A 81 -4.44 4.21 15.46
CA PRO A 81 -5.64 4.84 16.06
C PRO A 81 -5.47 6.15 16.82
#